data_AF-A0A949NGW1-F1
#
_entry.id   AF-A0A949NGW1-F1
#
_cell.length_a   1.000
_cell.length_b   1.000
_cell.length_c   1.000
_cell.angle_alpha   90.00
_cell.angle_beta   90.00
_cell.angle_gamma   90.00
#
_symmetry.space_group_name_H-M   'P 1'
#
loop_
_entity.id
_entity.type
_entity.pdbx_description
1 polymer ?
#
loop_
_entity_poly.entity_id
_entity_poly.type
_entity_poly.pdbx_seq_one_letter_code
_entity_poly.pdbx_strand_id
1 'polypeptide(L)' 'MKDTITLQQKVKVLNKLFDAKCRTEKDLQGLSMESILKIPNITIQDMTVIMELQKATKAGKLFSYLGGGTDEQQAE' A
#
# COMPACT_ATOMS: atom_id res chain seq x y z
N MET A 1 7.32 13.87 14.70
CA MET A 1 8.08 12.66 14.32
C MET A 1 7.48 12.17 13.01
N LYS A 2 8.24 12.06 11.92
CA LYS A 2 7.71 11.48 10.67
C LYS A 2 7.57 9.98 10.93
N ASP A 3 6.36 9.51 11.21
CA ASP A 3 6.07 8.07 11.33
C ASP A 3 6.53 7.38 10.05
N THR A 4 7.72 6.81 10.10
CA THR A 4 8.34 6.21 8.93
C THR A 4 7.74 4.83 8.79
N ILE A 5 6.90 4.65 7.76
CA ILE A 5 6.31 3.35 7.46
C ILE A 5 7.43 2.40 7.05
N THR A 6 7.68 1.43 7.93
CA THR A 6 8.71 0.40 7.75
C THR A 6 8.28 -0.62 6.69
N LEU A 7 9.26 -1.30 6.08
CA LEU A 7 8.99 -2.44 5.19
C LEU A 7 8.13 -3.52 5.88
N GLN A 8 8.37 -3.76 7.17
CA GLN A 8 7.59 -4.73 7.96
C GLN A 8 6.09 -4.36 8.00
N GLN A 9 5.76 -3.08 8.17
CA GLN A 9 4.38 -2.62 8.12
C GLN A 9 3.78 -2.79 6.72
N LYS A 10 4.53 -2.46 5.66
CA LYS A 10 4.08 -2.65 4.26
C LYS A 10 3.77 -4.11 3.97
N VAL A 11 4.66 -5.03 4.35
CA VAL A 11 4.47 -6.48 4.18
C VAL A 11 3.26 -6.97 4.97
N LYS A 12 3.07 -6.51 6.21
CA LYS A 12 1.89 -6.85 7.02
C LYS A 12 0.59 -6.42 6.32
N VAL A 13 0.55 -5.23 5.73
CA VAL A 13 -0.61 -4.75 4.97
C VAL A 13 -0.83 -5.59 3.72
N LEU A 14 0.23 -5.93 2.98
CA LEU A 14 0.12 -6.83 1.82
C LEU A 14 -0.50 -8.18 2.19
N ASN A 15 -0.08 -8.79 3.31
CA ASN A 15 -0.68 -10.04 3.78
C ASN A 15 -2.18 -9.90 4.05
N LYS A 16 -2.59 -8.81 4.74
CA LYS A 16 -4.01 -8.53 4.97
C LYS A 16 -4.81 -8.35 3.67
N LEU A 17 -4.22 -7.71 2.67
CA LEU A 17 -4.84 -7.55 1.35
C LEU A 17 -5.01 -8.91 0.66
N PHE A 18 -4.01 -9.79 0.72
CA PHE A 18 -4.09 -11.13 0.15
C PHE A 18 -5.15 -12.00 0.84
N ASP A 19 -5.27 -11.90 2.16
CA ASP A 19 -6.32 -12.57 2.94
C ASP A 19 -7.72 -12.05 2.56
N ALA A 20 -7.82 -10.76 2.26
CA ALA A 20 -9.02 -10.12 1.71
C ALA A 20 -9.28 -10.42 0.21
N LYS A 21 -8.54 -11.36 -0.39
CA LYS A 21 -8.58 -11.74 -1.81
C LYS A 21 -8.19 -10.65 -2.81
N CYS A 22 -7.52 -9.59 -2.36
CA CYS A 22 -6.92 -8.59 -3.25
C CYS A 22 -5.57 -9.11 -3.74
N ARG A 23 -5.51 -9.66 -4.96
CA ARG A 23 -4.31 -10.35 -5.48
C ARG A 23 -3.68 -9.69 -6.69
N THR A 24 -4.44 -8.86 -7.39
CA THR A 24 -3.96 -8.14 -8.57
C THR A 24 -3.87 -6.65 -8.30
N GLU A 25 -3.07 -5.96 -9.10
CA GLU A 25 -3.04 -4.50 -9.10
C GLU A 25 -4.42 -3.91 -9.38
N LYS A 26 -5.24 -4.57 -10.23
CA LYS A 26 -6.63 -4.16 -10.48
C LYS A 26 -7.49 -4.26 -9.23
N ASP A 27 -7.36 -5.34 -8.46
CA ASP A 27 -8.11 -5.49 -7.20
C ASP A 27 -7.70 -4.40 -6.21
N LEU A 28 -6.40 -4.13 -6.11
CA LEU A 28 -5.87 -3.07 -5.26
C LEU A 28 -6.43 -1.70 -5.66
N GLN A 29 -6.48 -1.40 -6.97
CA GLN A 29 -7.08 -0.17 -7.47
C GLN A 29 -8.60 -0.09 -7.26
N GLY A 30 -9.27 -1.24 -7.28
CA GLY A 30 -10.72 -1.35 -7.06
C GLY A 30 -11.15 -1.34 -5.60
N LEU A 31 -10.20 -1.38 -4.65
CA LEU A 31 -10.53 -1.35 -3.22
C LEU A 31 -11.21 -0.03 -2.85
N SER A 32 -12.49 -0.14 -2.50
CA SER A 32 -13.26 0.93 -1.90
C SER A 32 -12.94 1.08 -0.41
N MET A 33 -13.20 2.27 0.14
CA MET A 33 -13.09 2.53 1.58
C MET A 33 -13.90 1.52 2.41
N GLU A 34 -15.10 1.17 1.95
CA GLU A 34 -15.94 0.16 2.60
C GLU A 34 -15.27 -1.22 2.63
N SER A 35 -14.58 -1.61 1.55
CA SER A 35 -13.85 -2.88 1.48
C SER A 35 -12.64 -2.88 2.42
N ILE A 36 -11.94 -1.75 2.53
CA ILE A 36 -10.79 -1.58 3.44
C ILE A 36 -11.25 -1.70 4.90
N LEU A 37 -12.38 -1.08 5.26
CA LEU A 37 -12.94 -1.16 6.63
C LEU A 37 -13.40 -2.57 7.02
N LYS A 38 -13.71 -3.43 6.05
CA LYS A 38 -14.07 -4.85 6.28
C LYS A 38 -12.84 -5.74 6.55
N ILE A 39 -11.62 -5.24 6.32
CA ILE A 39 -10.40 -5.99 6.62
C ILE A 39 -10.25 -6.13 8.15
N PRO A 40 -10.13 -7.36 8.68
CA PRO A 40 -10.02 -7.56 10.11
C PRO A 40 -8.76 -6.89 10.69
N ASN A 41 -8.91 -6.28 11.86
CA ASN A 41 -7.82 -5.61 12.59
C ASN A 41 -7.09 -4.54 11.77
N ILE A 42 -7.78 -3.86 10.83
CA ILE A 42 -7.22 -2.75 10.07
C ILE A 42 -6.99 -1.54 10.99
N THR A 43 -5.83 -0.90 10.86
CA THR A 43 -5.48 0.32 11.60
C THR A 43 -5.44 1.52 10.65
N ILE A 44 -5.51 2.75 11.17
CA ILE A 44 -5.39 3.96 10.35
C ILE A 44 -4.07 3.95 9.55
N GLN A 45 -2.98 3.50 10.16
CA GLN A 45 -1.69 3.37 9.47
C GLN A 45 -1.76 2.37 8.31
N ASP A 46 -2.42 1.23 8.49
CA ASP A 46 -2.60 0.26 7.40
C ASP A 46 -3.39 0.87 6.24
N MET A 47 -4.41 1.67 6.53
CA MET A 47 -5.20 2.37 5.50
C MET A 47 -4.37 3.38 4.73
N THR A 48 -3.48 4.13 5.41
CA THR A 48 -2.51 5.01 4.77
C THR A 48 -1.62 4.23 3.80
N VAL A 49 -1.09 3.08 4.24
CA VAL A 49 -0.28 2.21 3.36
C VAL A 49 -1.09 1.73 2.15
N ILE A 50 -2.35 1.32 2.33
CA ILE A 50 -3.20 0.88 1.20
C ILE A 50 -3.39 2.01 0.19
N MET A 51 -3.65 3.23 0.65
CA MET A 51 -3.78 4.39 -0.25
C MET A 51 -2.46 4.71 -0.97
N GLU A 52 -1.32 4.63 -0.28
CA GLU A 52 -0.02 4.81 -0.90
C GLU A 52 0.31 3.70 -1.90
N LEU A 53 -0.03 2.45 -1.60
CA LEU A 53 0.09 1.30 -2.52
C LEU A 53 -0.76 1.52 -3.76
N GLN A 54 -2.00 1.99 -3.61
CA GLN A 54 -2.85 2.36 -4.74
C GLN A 54 -2.19 3.46 -5.59
N LYS A 55 -1.67 4.52 -4.97
CA LYS A 55 -0.99 5.61 -5.67
C LYS A 55 0.27 5.14 -6.40
N ALA A 56 1.12 4.37 -5.74
CA ALA A 56 2.37 3.84 -6.29
C ALA A 56 2.10 2.89 -7.46
N THR A 57 1.07 2.05 -7.34
CA THR A 57 0.65 1.14 -8.42
C THR A 57 0.14 1.91 -9.64
N LYS A 58 -0.70 2.96 -9.46
CA LYS A 58 -1.11 3.82 -10.59
C LYS A 58 0.07 4.51 -11.28
N ALA A 59 1.11 4.83 -10.52
CA ALA A 59 2.32 5.49 -11.04
C ALA A 59 3.34 4.50 -11.64
N GLY A 60 3.10 3.18 -11.59
CA GLY A 60 4.10 2.18 -12.00
C GLY A 60 5.33 2.11 -11.09
N LYS A 61 5.22 2.61 -9.86
CA LYS A 61 6.32 2.77 -8.88
C LYS A 61 6.16 1.87 -7.64
N LEU A 62 5.41 0.77 -7.76
CA LEU A 62 5.12 -0.12 -6.63
C LEU A 62 6.40 -0.67 -5.99
N PHE A 63 7.37 -1.11 -6.80
CA PHE A 63 8.65 -1.63 -6.31
C PHE A 63 9.48 -0.57 -5.59
N SER A 64 9.51 0.66 -6.09
CA SER A 64 10.20 1.78 -5.44
C SER A 64 9.59 2.05 -4.06
N TYR A 65 8.25 2.16 -3.99
CA TYR A 65 7.54 2.32 -2.73
C TYR A 65 7.83 1.19 -1.74
N LEU A 66 7.77 -0.07 -2.18
CA LEU A 66 8.03 -1.22 -1.31
C LEU A 66 9.50 -1.30 -0.88
N GLY A 67 10.44 -1.07 -1.79
CA GLY A 67 11.88 -1.10 -1.55
C GLY A 67 12.43 0.05 -0.70
N GLY A 68 11.59 1.02 -0.33
CA GLY A 68 12.02 2.21 0.39
C GLY A 68 12.77 3.21 -0.48
N GLY A 69 12.71 3.04 -1.80
CA GLY A 69 13.10 4.10 -2.73
C GLY A 69 12.14 5.26 -2.57
N THR A 70 12.65 6.42 -2.17
CA THR A 70 12.09 7.66 -2.68
C THR A 70 12.49 7.69 -4.15
N ASP A 71 11.52 7.81 -5.05
CA ASP A 71 11.79 8.14 -6.45
C ASP A 71 12.38 9.56 -6.53
N GLU A 72 13.56 9.76 -5.95
CA GLU A 72 14.49 10.83 -6.30
C GLU A 72 15.24 10.39 -7.55
N GLN A 73 14.48 10.29 -8.64
CA GLN A 73 14.97 10.76 -9.91
C GLN A 73 14.00 11.85 -10.34
N GLN A 74 14.25 13.06 -9.83
CA GLN A 74 14.17 14.21 -10.73
C GLN A 74 15.00 13.80 -11.95
N ALA A 75 14.32 13.60 -13.07
CA ALA A 75 14.98 13.46 -14.35
C ALA A 75 15.95 14.64 -14.50
N GLU A 76 17.22 14.34 -14.67
CA GLU A 76 18.22 15.29 -15.16
C GLU A 76 18.00 15.52 -16.66
#